data_AF-A0A6N9C8V9-F1
#
_entry.id   AF-A0A6N9C8V9-F1
#
_cell.length_a   1.000
_cell.length_b   1.000
_cell.length_c   1.000
_cell.angle_alpha   90.00
_cell.angle_beta   90.00
_cell.angle_gamma   90.00
#
_symmetry.space_group_name_H-M   'P 1'
#
loop_
_entity.id
_entity.type
_entity.pdbx_description
1 polymer ?
#
loop_
_entity_poly.entity_id
_entity_poly.type
_entity_poly.pdbx_seq_one_letter_code
_entity_poly.pdbx_strand_id
1 'polypeptide(L)'
;NVADRVHAMHEAAPSLRIVLDPGHRFHTVEQALALAREIEAYDIIFEDPIPKDDIEDYRRLKEETSILIAPHLQNPRQVIEMVYLEAVDGINVAPSDWGFLDMARIADAAEIPVWQASNVDLGIFDVFRLHASAATPNCTLGSDLCGNFVHEHSLLAEPLVRDGYAIVPDKPGLGVELEEEAVQRYAIRS
;
A
#
# COMPACT_ATOMS: atom_id res chain seq x y z
N ASN A 1 -19.83 -13.20 -4.67
CA ASN A 1 -18.45 -13.74 -4.69
C ASN A 1 -17.47 -12.54 -4.59
N VAL A 2 -16.17 -12.66 -4.92
CA VAL A 2 -15.26 -11.49 -4.93
C VAL A 2 -15.60 -10.52 -6.06
N ALA A 3 -15.83 -11.02 -7.28
CA ALA A 3 -16.21 -10.21 -8.43
C ALA A 3 -17.46 -9.36 -8.18
N ASP A 4 -18.53 -9.93 -7.61
CA ASP A 4 -19.76 -9.20 -7.27
C ASP A 4 -19.49 -7.99 -6.38
N ARG A 5 -18.54 -8.10 -5.45
CA ARG A 5 -18.16 -6.97 -4.56
C ARG A 5 -17.41 -5.89 -5.34
N VAL A 6 -16.52 -6.29 -6.25
CA VAL A 6 -15.80 -5.36 -7.12
C VAL A 6 -16.76 -4.62 -8.06
N HIS A 7 -17.71 -5.34 -8.68
CA HIS A 7 -18.76 -4.73 -9.51
C HIS A 7 -19.57 -3.70 -8.70
N ALA A 8 -20.03 -4.08 -7.50
CA ALA A 8 -20.80 -3.18 -6.63
C ALA A 8 -19.99 -1.94 -6.19
N MET A 9 -18.69 -2.10 -5.89
CA MET A 9 -17.80 -0.97 -5.57
C MET A 9 -17.64 -0.03 -6.77
N HIS A 10 -17.43 -0.57 -7.97
CA HIS A 10 -17.30 0.23 -9.18
C HIS A 10 -18.61 0.94 -9.55
N GLU A 11 -19.77 0.28 -9.41
CA GLU A 11 -21.07 0.92 -9.62
C GLU A 11 -21.30 2.10 -8.66
N ALA A 12 -20.89 1.96 -7.40
CA ALA A 12 -21.03 3.01 -6.40
C ALA A 12 -20.02 4.16 -6.57
N ALA A 13 -18.81 3.87 -7.07
CA ALA A 13 -17.71 4.82 -7.17
C ALA A 13 -16.81 4.53 -8.40
N PRO A 14 -17.28 4.82 -9.63
CA PRO A 14 -16.63 4.37 -10.86
C PRO A 14 -15.27 5.03 -11.13
N SER A 15 -14.98 6.14 -10.45
CA SER A 15 -13.70 6.87 -10.56
C SER A 15 -12.64 6.40 -9.58
N LEU A 16 -12.97 5.52 -8.63
CA LEU A 16 -12.01 5.03 -7.64
C LEU A 16 -11.26 3.81 -8.18
N ARG A 17 -9.94 3.82 -7.95
CA ARG A 17 -9.11 2.62 -8.08
C ARG A 17 -9.38 1.69 -6.90
N ILE A 18 -9.45 0.39 -7.18
CA ILE A 18 -9.63 -0.64 -6.16
C ILE A 18 -8.31 -1.38 -5.96
N VAL A 19 -7.77 -1.37 -4.74
CA VAL A 19 -6.68 -2.27 -4.35
C VAL A 19 -7.31 -3.53 -3.75
N LEU A 20 -7.05 -4.67 -4.37
CA LEU A 20 -7.56 -5.96 -3.95
C LEU A 20 -6.41 -6.75 -3.31
N ASP A 21 -6.51 -6.93 -2.00
CA ASP A 21 -5.58 -7.73 -1.19
C ASP A 21 -6.29 -8.97 -0.61
N PRO A 22 -6.14 -10.16 -1.23
CA PRO A 22 -6.63 -11.42 -0.70
C PRO A 22 -5.82 -11.95 0.49
N GLY A 23 -4.62 -11.43 0.77
CA GLY A 23 -3.68 -12.02 1.72
C GLY A 23 -3.31 -13.46 1.35
N HIS A 24 -2.89 -13.67 0.09
CA HIS A 24 -2.45 -14.95 -0.50
C HIS A 24 -3.54 -16.02 -0.66
N ARG A 25 -4.82 -15.64 -0.58
CA ARG A 25 -5.96 -16.60 -0.57
C ARG A 25 -6.41 -17.09 -1.93
N PHE A 26 -5.88 -16.59 -3.04
CA PHE A 26 -6.15 -17.21 -4.34
C PHE A 26 -5.28 -18.45 -4.58
N HIS A 27 -4.37 -18.83 -3.69
CA HIS A 27 -3.62 -20.11 -3.63
C HIS A 27 -2.85 -20.61 -4.87
N THR A 28 -3.32 -20.37 -6.09
CA THR A 28 -2.69 -20.64 -7.39
C THR A 28 -2.92 -19.45 -8.32
N VAL A 29 -2.01 -19.25 -9.27
CA VAL A 29 -2.14 -18.20 -10.30
C VAL A 29 -3.42 -18.36 -11.13
N GLU A 30 -3.89 -19.58 -11.39
CA GLU A 30 -5.10 -19.83 -12.17
C GLU A 30 -6.36 -19.28 -11.50
N GLN A 31 -6.46 -19.32 -10.17
CA GLN A 31 -7.59 -18.74 -9.46
C GLN A 31 -7.59 -17.21 -9.54
N ALA A 32 -6.42 -16.61 -9.39
CA ALA A 32 -6.24 -15.16 -9.52
C ALA A 32 -6.55 -14.70 -10.96
N LEU A 33 -6.07 -15.41 -11.99
CA LEU A 33 -6.39 -15.13 -13.39
C LEU A 33 -7.87 -15.35 -13.73
N ALA A 34 -8.52 -16.34 -13.12
CA ALA A 34 -9.95 -16.55 -13.28
C ALA A 34 -10.75 -15.35 -12.80
N LEU A 35 -10.44 -14.83 -11.61
CA LEU A 35 -11.05 -13.62 -11.11
C LEU A 35 -10.67 -12.40 -11.97
N ALA A 36 -9.41 -12.27 -12.38
CA ALA A 36 -8.93 -11.15 -13.15
C ALA A 36 -9.74 -10.96 -14.44
N ARG A 37 -10.02 -12.04 -15.19
CA ARG A 37 -10.87 -12.01 -16.39
C ARG A 37 -12.28 -11.47 -16.15
N GLU A 38 -12.80 -11.57 -14.93
CA GLU A 38 -14.13 -11.03 -14.59
C GLU A 38 -14.09 -9.52 -14.32
N ILE A 39 -12.94 -8.97 -13.91
CA ILE A 39 -12.86 -7.61 -13.34
C ILE A 39 -11.80 -6.70 -13.97
N GLU A 40 -10.97 -7.20 -14.89
CA GLU A 40 -9.85 -6.46 -15.50
C GLU A 40 -10.28 -5.27 -16.37
N ALA A 41 -11.58 -5.11 -16.62
CA ALA A 41 -12.14 -3.92 -17.25
C ALA A 41 -12.11 -2.66 -16.34
N TYR A 42 -11.82 -2.81 -15.04
CA TYR A 42 -11.80 -1.73 -14.06
C TYR A 42 -10.38 -1.35 -13.62
N ASP A 43 -10.21 -0.17 -13.03
CA ASP A 43 -8.93 0.26 -12.46
C ASP A 43 -8.66 -0.47 -11.13
N ILE A 44 -7.90 -1.57 -11.21
CA ILE A 44 -7.63 -2.49 -10.11
C ILE A 44 -6.13 -2.74 -9.95
N ILE A 45 -5.70 -2.86 -8.70
CA ILE A 45 -4.38 -3.40 -8.32
C ILE A 45 -4.59 -4.71 -7.57
N PHE A 46 -3.80 -5.74 -7.89
CA PHE A 46 -3.60 -6.90 -7.04
C PHE A 46 -2.35 -6.71 -6.21
N GLU A 47 -2.52 -6.63 -4.88
CA GLU A 47 -1.39 -6.53 -3.97
C GLU A 47 -0.80 -7.93 -3.74
N ASP A 48 -1.45 -8.73 -2.91
CA ASP A 48 -0.96 -10.03 -2.48
C ASP A 48 -1.93 -11.16 -2.88
N PRO A 49 -2.20 -11.38 -4.19
CA PRO A 49 -3.26 -12.28 -4.64
C PRO A 49 -2.98 -13.75 -4.30
N ILE A 50 -1.73 -14.17 -4.47
CA ILE A 50 -1.26 -15.54 -4.33
C ILE A 50 -0.04 -15.62 -3.40
N PRO A 51 0.31 -16.81 -2.87
CA PRO A 51 1.54 -17.00 -2.13
C PRO A 51 2.78 -16.56 -2.93
N LYS A 52 3.80 -16.03 -2.25
CA LYS A 52 5.04 -15.53 -2.86
C LYS A 52 6.14 -16.59 -2.91
N ASP A 53 5.75 -17.86 -2.82
CA ASP A 53 6.68 -19.00 -2.81
C ASP A 53 7.33 -19.21 -4.19
N ASP A 54 6.61 -18.86 -5.27
CA ASP A 54 7.09 -18.90 -6.65
C ASP A 54 6.90 -17.52 -7.32
N ILE A 55 8.01 -16.85 -7.63
CA ILE A 55 7.99 -15.52 -8.27
C ILE A 55 7.58 -15.63 -9.75
N GLU A 56 7.80 -16.78 -10.38
CA GLU A 56 7.38 -17.01 -11.77
C GLU A 56 5.86 -16.90 -11.91
N ASP A 57 5.10 -17.26 -10.87
CA ASP A 57 3.64 -17.08 -10.88
C ASP A 57 3.24 -15.59 -10.83
N TYR A 58 4.01 -14.72 -10.18
CA TYR A 58 3.79 -13.28 -10.24
C TYR A 58 4.11 -12.72 -11.63
N ARG A 59 5.19 -13.19 -12.27
CA ARG A 59 5.48 -12.83 -13.67
C ARG A 59 4.36 -13.26 -14.60
N ARG A 60 3.87 -14.50 -14.45
CA ARG A 60 2.71 -15.00 -15.21
C ARG A 60 1.46 -14.17 -14.98
N LEU A 61 1.16 -13.77 -13.74
CA LEU A 61 0.04 -12.87 -13.47
C LEU A 61 0.17 -11.58 -14.28
N LYS A 62 1.32 -10.91 -14.19
CA LYS A 62 1.57 -9.67 -14.92
C LYS A 62 1.50 -9.83 -16.44
N GLU A 63 1.94 -10.97 -16.97
CA GLU A 63 1.90 -11.25 -18.42
C GLU A 63 0.49 -11.63 -18.93
N GLU A 64 -0.33 -12.27 -18.09
CA GLU A 64 -1.61 -12.87 -18.49
C GLU A 64 -2.85 -12.03 -18.11
N THR A 65 -2.71 -10.91 -17.38
CA THR A 65 -3.80 -9.95 -17.11
C THR A 65 -3.39 -8.50 -17.28
N SER A 66 -4.37 -7.61 -17.48
CA SER A 66 -4.17 -6.15 -17.47
C SER A 66 -4.28 -5.50 -16.09
N ILE A 67 -4.61 -6.27 -15.04
CA ILE A 67 -4.61 -5.78 -13.65
C ILE A 67 -3.17 -5.59 -13.19
N LEU A 68 -2.89 -4.43 -12.59
CA LEU A 68 -1.56 -4.11 -12.07
C LEU A 68 -1.20 -5.01 -10.88
N ILE A 69 0.00 -5.56 -10.88
CA ILE A 69 0.50 -6.45 -9.83
C ILE A 69 1.48 -5.69 -8.93
N ALA A 70 1.15 -5.50 -7.66
CA ALA A 70 1.96 -4.71 -6.73
C ALA A 70 2.05 -5.31 -5.32
N PRO A 71 2.85 -6.38 -5.13
CA PRO A 71 2.94 -7.10 -3.87
C PRO A 71 3.58 -6.31 -2.73
N HIS A 72 3.23 -6.75 -1.54
CA HIS A 72 3.83 -6.29 -0.29
C HIS A 72 5.20 -6.92 -0.04
N LEU A 73 6.27 -6.13 -0.10
CA LEU A 73 7.65 -6.60 0.03
C LEU A 73 8.32 -6.01 1.28
N GLN A 74 8.91 -6.88 2.10
CA GLN A 74 9.41 -6.58 3.45
C GLN A 74 10.91 -6.41 3.56
N ASN A 75 11.66 -6.77 2.52
CA ASN A 75 13.11 -6.63 2.56
C ASN A 75 13.70 -6.38 1.16
N PRO A 76 14.91 -5.77 1.09
CA PRO A 76 15.56 -5.46 -0.19
C PRO A 76 15.75 -6.66 -1.11
N ARG A 77 15.96 -7.87 -0.55
CA ARG A 77 16.16 -9.07 -1.37
C ARG A 77 14.91 -9.40 -2.18
N GLN A 78 13.72 -9.31 -1.58
CA GLN A 78 12.46 -9.51 -2.29
C GLN A 78 12.26 -8.49 -3.42
N VAL A 79 12.58 -7.21 -3.16
CA VAL A 79 12.52 -6.15 -4.18
C VAL A 79 13.46 -6.47 -5.34
N ILE A 80 14.72 -6.81 -5.05
CA ILE A 80 15.72 -7.18 -6.06
C ILE A 80 15.25 -8.37 -6.90
N GLU A 81 14.72 -9.42 -6.26
CA GLU A 81 14.25 -10.62 -6.96
C GLU A 81 13.05 -10.30 -7.89
N MET A 82 12.07 -9.55 -7.41
CA MET A 82 10.90 -9.15 -8.21
C MET A 82 11.25 -8.21 -9.37
N VAL A 83 12.16 -7.26 -9.14
CA VAL A 83 12.69 -6.36 -10.17
C VAL A 83 13.46 -7.15 -11.23
N TYR A 84 14.37 -8.04 -10.81
CA TYR A 84 15.22 -8.81 -11.70
C TYR A 84 14.42 -9.74 -12.63
N LEU A 85 13.33 -10.30 -12.13
CA LEU A 85 12.42 -11.17 -12.90
C LEU A 85 11.32 -10.41 -13.65
N GLU A 86 11.32 -9.07 -13.57
CA GLU A 86 10.31 -8.19 -14.16
C GLU A 86 8.87 -8.56 -13.76
N ALA A 87 8.68 -9.12 -12.55
CA ALA A 87 7.47 -9.84 -12.15
C ALA A 87 6.34 -8.96 -11.61
N VAL A 88 6.54 -7.64 -11.49
CA VAL A 88 5.60 -6.71 -10.86
C VAL A 88 5.47 -5.40 -11.64
N ASP A 89 4.34 -4.70 -11.48
CA ASP A 89 4.08 -3.37 -12.03
C ASP A 89 4.28 -2.25 -11.01
N GLY A 90 4.17 -2.59 -9.73
CA GLY A 90 4.41 -1.69 -8.60
C GLY A 90 4.86 -2.48 -7.38
N ILE A 91 5.16 -1.79 -6.29
CA ILE A 91 5.53 -2.45 -5.02
C ILE A 91 4.87 -1.73 -3.85
N ASN A 92 4.18 -2.49 -3.01
CA ASN A 92 3.84 -2.04 -1.66
C ASN A 92 5.04 -2.26 -0.74
N VAL A 93 5.70 -1.19 -0.31
CA VAL A 93 6.92 -1.27 0.49
C VAL A 93 6.54 -1.34 1.97
N ALA A 94 6.64 -2.55 2.50
CA ALA A 94 6.30 -2.96 3.86
C ALA A 94 7.33 -2.48 4.91
N PRO A 95 7.02 -2.58 6.23
CA PRO A 95 7.65 -1.79 7.27
C PRO A 95 9.02 -2.35 7.67
N SER A 96 10.01 -2.12 6.81
CA SER A 96 11.27 -1.64 7.34
C SER A 96 11.17 -0.12 7.30
N ASP A 97 10.53 0.51 8.31
CA ASP A 97 10.41 1.99 8.37
C ASP A 97 11.74 2.69 8.06
N TRP A 98 12.85 2.04 8.41
CA TRP A 98 14.23 2.45 8.13
C TRP A 98 14.75 2.09 6.74
N GLY A 99 14.23 1.04 6.10
CA GLY A 99 14.65 0.55 4.79
C GLY A 99 13.70 0.92 3.63
N PHE A 100 12.59 1.63 3.88
CA PHE A 100 11.66 2.09 2.84
C PHE A 100 12.40 2.82 1.71
N LEU A 101 13.23 3.81 2.05
CA LEU A 101 13.98 4.59 1.07
C LEU A 101 14.94 3.71 0.25
N ASP A 102 15.57 2.72 0.88
CA ASP A 102 16.52 1.83 0.19
C ASP A 102 15.78 0.89 -0.76
N MET A 103 14.66 0.31 -0.32
CA MET A 103 13.80 -0.52 -1.17
C MET A 103 13.20 0.28 -2.33
N ALA A 104 12.71 1.49 -2.06
CA ALA A 104 12.16 2.35 -3.09
C ALA A 104 13.20 2.75 -4.13
N ARG A 105 14.46 3.01 -3.73
CA ARG A 105 15.57 3.27 -4.66
C ARG A 105 15.91 2.08 -5.55
N ILE A 106 15.82 0.85 -5.02
CA ILE A 106 16.02 -0.35 -5.84
C ILE A 106 14.91 -0.45 -6.91
N ALA A 107 13.67 -0.19 -6.54
CA ALA A 107 12.53 -0.16 -7.47
C ALA A 107 12.65 0.97 -8.50
N ASP A 108 13.07 2.17 -8.07
CA ASP A 108 13.26 3.36 -8.90
C ASP A 108 14.31 3.13 -10.00
N ALA A 109 15.35 2.34 -9.70
CA ALA A 109 16.37 1.96 -10.69
C ALA A 109 15.82 1.15 -11.87
N ALA A 110 14.62 0.57 -11.73
CA ALA A 110 13.88 -0.13 -12.77
C ALA A 110 12.58 0.61 -13.17
N GLU A 111 12.45 1.89 -12.79
CA GLU A 111 11.27 2.73 -13.06
C GLU A 111 9.96 2.15 -12.49
N ILE A 112 10.06 1.31 -11.45
CA ILE A 112 8.89 0.70 -10.80
C ILE A 112 8.34 1.65 -9.73
N PRO A 113 7.07 2.06 -9.83
CA PRO A 113 6.44 2.88 -8.82
C PRO A 113 6.19 2.10 -7.53
N VAL A 114 6.20 2.82 -6.42
CA VAL A 114 5.94 2.25 -5.10
C VAL A 114 4.80 2.99 -4.39
N TRP A 115 4.20 2.33 -3.40
CA TRP A 115 3.58 3.03 -2.28
C TRP A 115 4.17 2.53 -0.97
N GLN A 116 4.01 3.34 0.08
CA GLN A 116 4.44 2.98 1.42
C GLN A 116 3.29 2.33 2.19
N ALA A 117 3.54 1.14 2.74
CA ALA A 117 2.54 0.38 3.50
C ALA A 117 2.18 1.07 4.83
N SER A 118 0.94 0.86 5.27
CA SER A 118 0.49 1.14 6.63
C SER A 118 0.47 -0.12 7.49
N ASN A 119 0.77 0.01 8.78
CA ASN A 119 0.48 -1.01 9.79
C ASN A 119 -0.77 -0.64 10.58
N VAL A 120 -1.61 0.25 10.03
CA VAL A 120 -2.71 0.89 10.75
C VAL A 120 -2.15 1.60 12.00
N ASP A 121 -1.16 2.46 11.80
CA ASP A 121 -0.45 3.14 12.88
C ASP A 121 -1.24 4.33 13.45
N LEU A 122 -0.68 4.95 14.49
CA LEU A 122 -1.16 6.23 15.00
C LEU A 122 -0.46 7.39 14.30
N GLY A 123 -1.00 8.59 14.46
CA GLY A 123 -0.68 9.72 13.59
C GLY A 123 0.79 10.13 13.57
N ILE A 124 1.56 9.91 14.65
CA ILE A 124 3.02 10.17 14.63
C ILE A 124 3.74 9.30 13.62
N PHE A 125 3.41 8.01 13.54
CA PHE A 125 4.02 7.10 12.58
C PHE A 125 3.50 7.37 11.18
N ASP A 126 2.21 7.66 11.01
CA ASP A 126 1.66 8.06 9.70
C ASP A 126 2.37 9.29 9.14
N VAL A 127 2.63 10.32 9.97
CA VAL A 127 3.36 11.53 9.54
C VAL A 127 4.81 11.22 9.20
N PHE A 128 5.48 10.38 9.99
CA PHE A 128 6.84 9.91 9.67
C PHE A 128 6.88 9.24 8.29
N ARG A 129 5.93 8.34 8.01
CA ARG A 129 5.84 7.66 6.71
C ARG A 129 5.46 8.60 5.59
N LEU A 130 4.58 9.57 5.83
CA LEU A 130 4.23 10.59 4.86
C LEU A 130 5.45 11.42 4.42
N HIS A 131 6.32 11.82 5.36
CA HIS A 131 7.57 12.49 5.03
C HIS A 131 8.51 11.60 4.19
N ALA A 132 8.64 10.33 4.54
CA ALA A 132 9.45 9.39 3.78
C ALA A 132 8.91 9.20 2.35
N SER A 133 7.60 9.03 2.20
CA SER A 133 6.91 8.96 0.91
C SER A 133 7.11 10.22 0.07
N ALA A 134 6.98 11.41 0.66
CA ALA A 134 7.18 12.68 -0.03
C ALA A 134 8.63 12.89 -0.51
N ALA A 135 9.60 12.25 0.15
CA ALA A 135 11.02 12.29 -0.22
C ALA A 135 11.41 11.23 -1.27
N THR A 136 10.48 10.38 -1.71
CA THR A 136 10.72 9.27 -2.63
C THR A 136 10.08 9.53 -3.99
N PRO A 137 10.87 9.83 -5.04
CA PRO A 137 10.34 10.26 -6.34
C PRO A 137 9.40 9.25 -7.02
N ASN A 138 9.64 7.95 -6.86
CA ASN A 138 8.79 6.89 -7.40
C ASN A 138 7.65 6.47 -6.47
N CYS A 139 7.44 7.14 -5.32
CA CYS A 139 6.28 6.91 -4.47
C CYS A 139 5.04 7.61 -5.05
N THR A 140 4.51 7.04 -6.14
CA THR A 140 3.45 7.65 -6.96
C THR A 140 2.14 6.88 -6.92
N LEU A 141 2.14 5.67 -6.37
CA LEU A 141 0.90 4.92 -6.13
C LEU A 141 0.23 5.43 -4.84
N GLY A 142 -1.10 5.40 -4.82
CA GLY A 142 -1.88 5.80 -3.65
C GLY A 142 -1.54 4.90 -2.46
N SER A 143 -1.11 5.50 -1.36
CA SER A 143 -0.75 4.80 -0.13
C SER A 143 -1.98 4.46 0.71
N ASP A 144 -1.84 3.42 1.54
CA ASP A 144 -2.82 2.89 2.47
C ASP A 144 -2.63 3.43 3.91
N LEU A 145 -1.97 4.60 4.10
CA LEU A 145 -1.88 5.32 5.40
C LEU A 145 -3.28 5.66 5.96
N CYS A 146 -3.90 4.67 6.59
CA CYS A 146 -5.32 4.66 6.92
C CYS A 146 -5.59 4.66 8.44
N GLY A 147 -4.55 4.78 9.27
CA GLY A 147 -4.67 4.77 10.73
C GLY A 147 -5.74 5.75 11.25
N ASN A 148 -5.79 6.95 10.67
CA ASN A 148 -6.78 8.00 10.98
C ASN A 148 -8.25 7.60 10.70
N PHE A 149 -8.51 6.56 9.91
CA PHE A 149 -9.87 6.08 9.61
C PHE A 149 -10.26 4.84 10.40
N VAL A 150 -9.29 4.09 10.92
CA VAL A 150 -9.52 2.83 11.64
C VAL A 150 -9.53 3.05 13.16
N HIS A 151 -8.66 3.94 13.66
CA HIS A 151 -8.63 4.31 15.07
C HIS A 151 -9.70 5.35 15.38
N GLU A 152 -10.23 5.30 16.60
CA GLU A 152 -11.13 6.36 17.10
C GLU A 152 -10.43 7.72 17.21
N HIS A 153 -9.10 7.72 17.36
CA HIS A 153 -8.29 8.91 17.53
C HIS A 153 -6.85 8.69 17.03
N SER A 154 -6.28 9.67 16.33
CA SER A 154 -4.90 9.59 15.80
C SER A 154 -3.81 9.98 16.81
N LEU A 155 -4.22 10.58 17.92
CA LEU A 155 -3.39 11.27 18.93
C LEU A 155 -2.75 12.59 18.47
N LEU A 156 -2.98 13.03 17.24
CA LEU A 156 -2.54 14.34 16.77
C LEU A 156 -3.56 15.42 17.12
N ALA A 157 -3.08 16.63 17.37
CA ALA A 157 -3.93 17.80 17.61
C ALA A 157 -4.74 18.21 16.36
N GLU A 158 -4.26 17.88 15.16
CA GLU A 158 -4.96 18.08 13.89
C GLU A 158 -4.97 16.79 13.07
N PRO A 159 -6.04 16.52 12.30
CA PRO A 159 -6.10 15.36 11.42
C PRO A 159 -5.12 15.49 10.25
N LEU A 160 -4.43 14.39 9.92
CA LEU A 160 -3.46 14.31 8.84
C LEU A 160 -4.10 14.25 7.44
N VAL A 161 -5.23 13.56 7.33
CA VAL A 161 -5.93 13.30 6.06
C VAL A 161 -7.11 14.24 5.91
N ARG A 162 -7.21 14.91 4.75
CA ARG A 162 -8.29 15.83 4.37
C ARG A 162 -8.72 15.52 2.94
N ASP A 163 -10.01 15.29 2.72
CA ASP A 163 -10.59 14.99 1.40
C ASP A 163 -9.90 13.84 0.64
N GLY A 164 -9.42 12.82 1.35
CA GLY A 164 -8.71 11.67 0.76
C GLY A 164 -7.21 11.89 0.50
N TYR A 165 -6.66 13.04 0.91
CA TYR A 165 -5.24 13.37 0.76
C TYR A 165 -4.57 13.56 2.12
N ALA A 166 -3.41 12.94 2.31
CA ALA A 166 -2.53 13.22 3.44
C ALA A 166 -1.66 14.45 3.11
N ILE A 167 -1.77 15.51 3.91
CA ILE A 167 -1.03 16.76 3.65
C ILE A 167 0.31 16.72 4.37
N VAL A 168 1.41 16.80 3.61
CA VAL A 168 2.77 16.81 4.17
C VAL A 168 2.98 18.08 5.01
N PRO A 169 3.28 17.98 6.31
CA PRO A 169 3.55 19.15 7.15
C PRO A 169 4.83 19.89 6.73
N ASP A 170 4.84 21.21 6.85
CA ASP A 170 5.96 22.09 6.46
C ASP A 170 6.73 22.70 7.64
N LYS A 171 6.32 22.39 8.87
CA LYS A 171 6.96 22.83 10.12
C LYS A 171 8.15 21.95 10.49
N PRO A 172 9.11 22.45 11.32
CA PRO A 172 10.26 21.65 11.76
C PRO A 172 9.90 20.33 12.46
N GLY A 173 10.80 19.34 12.35
CA GLY A 173 10.57 18.00 12.90
C GLY A 173 9.57 17.22 12.05
N LEU A 174 8.65 16.49 12.68
CA LEU A 174 7.51 15.87 11.98
C LEU A 174 6.45 16.92 11.56
N GLY A 175 6.50 18.12 12.14
CA GLY A 175 5.59 19.22 11.81
C GLY A 175 4.17 19.09 12.36
N VAL A 176 3.95 18.19 13.32
CA VAL A 176 2.67 17.96 14.01
C VAL A 176 2.82 18.03 15.53
N GLU A 177 1.71 18.24 16.23
CA GLU A 177 1.63 18.26 17.69
C GLU A 177 0.72 17.13 18.18
N LEU A 178 1.03 16.58 19.36
CA LEU A 178 0.17 15.61 20.03
C LEU A 178 -0.98 16.30 20.75
N GLU A 179 -2.12 15.63 20.80
CA GLU A 179 -3.20 15.99 21.72
C GLU A 179 -2.94 15.33 23.09
N GLU A 180 -2.32 16.07 23.99
CA GLU A 180 -1.90 15.57 25.31
C GLU A 180 -3.05 14.97 26.14
N GLU A 181 -4.27 15.52 26.01
CA GLU A 181 -5.46 14.97 26.67
C GLU A 181 -5.83 13.59 26.12
N ALA A 182 -5.76 13.40 24.80
CA ALA A 182 -5.99 12.11 24.17
C ALA A 182 -4.91 11.10 24.57
N VAL A 183 -3.64 11.51 24.57
CA VAL A 183 -2.53 10.67 25.03
C VAL A 183 -2.77 10.18 26.46
N GLN A 184 -3.15 11.07 27.38
CA GLN A 184 -3.46 10.69 28.76
C GLN A 184 -4.68 9.78 28.87
N ARG A 185 -5.73 10.04 28.07
CA ARG A 185 -6.96 9.24 28.05
C ARG A 185 -6.71 7.80 27.60
N TYR A 186 -5.91 7.62 26.56
CA TYR A 186 -5.65 6.31 25.95
C TYR A 186 -4.43 5.59 26.55
N ALA A 187 -3.70 6.22 27.46
CA ALA A 187 -2.58 5.60 28.16
C ALA A 187 -3.04 4.39 28.98
N ILE A 188 -2.47 3.22 28.68
CA ILE A 188 -2.61 2.01 29.50
C ILE A 188 -1.41 1.86 30.44
N ARG A 189 -1.66 1.39 31.66
CA ARG A 189 -0.58 0.97 32.56
C ARG A 189 -0.24 -0.48 32.25
N SER A 190 0.95 -0.71 31.71
CA SER A 190 1.56 -2.04 31.55
C SER A 190 2.20 -2.51 32.87
#